data_AF-A0A8X6QBZ9-F1
#
_entry.id   AF-A0A8X6QBZ9-F1
#
_cell.length_a   1.000
_cell.length_b   1.000
_cell.length_c   1.000
_cell.angle_alpha   90.00
_cell.angle_beta   90.00
_cell.angle_gamma   90.00
#
_symmetry.space_group_name_H-M   'P 1'
#
loop_
_entity.id
_entity.type
_entity.pdbx_description
1 polymer ?
#
loop_
_entity_poly.entity_id
_entity_poly.type
_entity_poly.pdbx_seq_one_letter_code
_entity_poly.pdbx_strand_id
1 'polypeptide(L)'
;MRFSKRNPKCRKCGYVRETIPHVLNHCKPHSDAWKRRHDAIQNRVARAIPSSFGSVSINKKFPGIAQTLIPDMVLTKKSGEVFVIDFTVAFEDRLTSFAKARQGKIDKYLPIVEHLRREGKVAHVDAIVVGSLGSWDPSNDAALAQMGVSKKYAKLMRKLICSDTIRWSRDIYIQHLTDKKQY
;
A
#
# COMPACT_ATOMS: atom_id res chain seq x y z
N MET A 1 -13.29 38.85 21.44
CA MET A 1 -13.61 37.51 20.92
C MET A 1 -12.69 36.48 21.57
N ARG A 2 -13.18 35.64 22.50
CA ARG A 2 -12.38 34.57 23.10
C ARG A 2 -12.34 33.39 22.12
N PHE A 3 -11.19 33.13 21.50
CA PHE A 3 -10.95 31.87 20.81
C PHE A 3 -11.03 30.74 21.86
N SER A 4 -12.16 30.05 21.91
CA SER A 4 -12.28 28.78 22.63
C SER A 4 -11.12 27.88 22.20
N LYS A 5 -10.29 27.44 23.16
CA LYS A 5 -9.22 26.46 22.94
C LYS A 5 -9.89 25.20 22.40
N ARG A 6 -9.97 25.04 21.07
CA ARG A 6 -10.46 23.82 20.44
C ARG A 6 -9.68 22.66 21.04
N ASN A 7 -10.41 21.68 21.58
CA ASN A 7 -9.80 20.44 22.04
C ASN A 7 -8.97 19.87 20.87
N PRO A 8 -7.64 19.73 21.01
CA PRO A 8 -6.82 19.28 19.90
C PRO A 8 -7.11 17.82 19.56
N LYS A 9 -7.73 17.06 20.47
CA LYS A 9 -7.98 15.63 20.29
C LYS A 9 -8.89 15.35 19.10
N CYS A 10 -8.65 14.22 18.45
CA CYS A 10 -9.49 13.70 17.39
C CYS A 10 -10.93 13.49 17.87
N ARG A 11 -11.89 14.08 17.13
CA ARG A 11 -13.33 14.02 17.43
C ARG A 11 -13.93 12.62 17.30
N LYS A 12 -13.23 11.68 16.65
CA LYS A 12 -13.71 10.30 16.42
C LYS A 12 -13.08 9.27 17.32
N CYS A 13 -11.79 9.40 17.65
CA CYS A 13 -11.08 8.37 18.41
C CYS A 13 -10.28 8.89 19.61
N GLY A 14 -10.34 10.20 19.90
CA GLY A 14 -9.68 10.79 21.07
C GLY A 14 -8.16 10.89 20.99
N TYR A 15 -7.54 10.57 19.84
CA TYR A 15 -6.09 10.74 19.62
C TYR A 15 -5.61 12.16 19.93
N VAL A 16 -4.39 12.33 20.46
CA VAL A 16 -3.88 13.60 21.03
C VAL A 16 -4.07 14.82 20.12
N ARG A 17 -3.90 14.68 18.80
CA ARG A 17 -4.09 15.76 17.84
C ARG A 17 -4.82 15.31 16.58
N GLU A 18 -5.94 15.95 16.26
CA GLU A 18 -6.64 15.80 14.99
C GLU A 18 -5.85 16.51 13.89
N THR A 19 -5.13 15.73 13.08
CA THR A 19 -4.38 16.22 11.93
C THR A 19 -4.82 15.46 10.68
N ILE A 20 -4.58 16.01 9.49
CA ILE A 20 -4.85 15.29 8.23
C ILE A 20 -4.10 13.93 8.19
N PRO A 21 -2.79 13.83 8.52
CA PRO A 21 -2.12 12.53 8.61
C PRO A 21 -2.82 11.54 9.53
N HIS A 22 -3.28 12.01 10.70
CA HIS A 22 -4.04 11.18 11.61
C HIS A 22 -5.36 10.72 10.98
N VAL A 23 -6.19 11.63 10.48
CA VAL A 23 -7.51 11.32 9.92
C VAL A 23 -7.40 10.35 8.74
N LEU A 24 -6.45 10.58 7.84
CA LEU A 24 -6.34 9.81 6.60
C LEU A 24 -5.67 8.44 6.77
N ASN A 25 -4.78 8.26 7.76
CA ASN A 25 -3.94 7.07 7.84
C ASN A 25 -3.92 6.37 9.22
N HIS A 26 -4.39 7.00 10.30
CA HIS A 26 -4.22 6.48 11.67
C HIS A 26 -5.46 6.54 12.58
N CYS A 27 -6.52 7.24 12.19
CA CYS A 27 -7.81 7.29 12.89
C CYS A 27 -8.60 5.97 12.79
N LYS A 28 -8.43 5.06 13.76
CA LYS A 28 -8.98 3.68 13.75
C LYS A 28 -10.45 3.50 13.33
N PRO A 29 -11.39 4.43 13.64
CA PRO A 29 -12.75 4.39 13.10
C PRO A 29 -12.84 4.26 11.57
N HIS A 30 -11.80 4.65 10.84
CA HIS A 30 -11.70 4.58 9.37
C HIS A 30 -10.91 3.38 8.86
N SER A 31 -10.61 2.39 9.71
CA SER A 31 -9.78 1.24 9.33
C SER A 31 -10.31 0.44 8.15
N ASP A 32 -11.63 0.28 8.03
CA ASP A 32 -12.26 -0.35 6.86
C ASP A 32 -12.07 0.46 5.58
N ALA A 33 -12.10 1.79 5.66
CA ALA A 33 -11.80 2.66 4.52
C ALA A 33 -10.36 2.48 4.05
N TRP A 34 -9.41 2.36 4.99
CA TRP A 34 -8.00 2.15 4.64
C TRP A 34 -7.78 0.82 3.95
N LYS A 35 -8.41 -0.25 4.45
CA LYS A 35 -8.37 -1.57 3.80
C LYS A 35 -8.94 -1.50 2.39
N ARG A 36 -10.11 -0.88 2.21
CA ARG A 36 -10.70 -0.72 0.86
C ARG A 36 -9.87 0.14 -0.08
N ARG A 37 -9.26 1.23 0.43
CA ARG A 37 -8.32 2.06 -0.34
C ARG A 37 -7.11 1.23 -0.78
N HIS A 38 -6.54 0.46 0.14
CA HIS A 38 -5.42 -0.43 -0.11
C HIS A 38 -5.77 -1.51 -1.15
N ASP A 39 -6.87 -2.24 -0.96
CA ASP A 39 -7.34 -3.29 -1.85
C ASP A 39 -7.66 -2.73 -3.25
N ALA A 40 -8.16 -1.50 -3.36
CA ALA A 40 -8.39 -0.86 -4.65
C ALA A 40 -7.09 -0.70 -5.46
N ILE A 41 -5.99 -0.32 -4.80
CA ILE A 41 -4.66 -0.19 -5.42
C ILE A 41 -4.13 -1.57 -5.79
N GLN A 42 -4.14 -2.52 -4.85
CA GLN A 42 -3.70 -3.91 -5.06
C GLN A 42 -4.44 -4.55 -6.23
N ASN A 43 -5.78 -4.48 -6.26
CA ASN A 43 -6.60 -5.06 -7.33
C ASN A 43 -6.36 -4.42 -8.70
N ARG A 44 -5.96 -3.14 -8.74
CA ARG A 44 -5.58 -2.47 -9.99
C ARG A 44 -4.26 -2.99 -10.52
N VAL A 45 -3.26 -3.19 -9.65
CA VAL A 45 -1.97 -3.77 -10.02
C VAL A 45 -2.13 -5.25 -10.40
N ALA A 46 -2.90 -6.02 -9.63
CA ALA A 46 -3.20 -7.42 -9.91
C ALA A 46 -3.76 -7.64 -11.32
N ARG A 47 -4.73 -6.82 -11.74
CA ARG A 47 -5.34 -6.88 -13.07
C ARG A 47 -4.41 -6.49 -14.23
N ALA A 48 -3.30 -5.83 -13.92
CA ALA A 48 -2.35 -5.37 -14.92
C ALA A 48 -1.21 -6.35 -15.19
N ILE A 49 -1.05 -7.35 -14.32
CA ILE A 49 -0.06 -8.40 -14.51
C ILE A 49 -0.48 -9.23 -15.72
N PRO A 50 0.41 -9.44 -16.70
CA PRO A 50 0.08 -10.20 -17.88
C PRO A 50 -0.18 -11.66 -17.52
N SER A 51 -1.15 -12.30 -18.19
CA SER A 51 -1.43 -13.73 -18.00
C SER A 51 -0.24 -14.62 -18.35
N SER A 52 0.70 -14.13 -19.15
CA SER A 52 1.95 -14.80 -19.48
C SER A 52 2.98 -14.79 -18.34
N PHE A 53 2.79 -13.97 -17.29
CA PHE A 53 3.75 -13.82 -16.20
C PHE A 53 4.02 -15.16 -15.50
N GLY A 54 2.96 -15.90 -15.15
CA GLY A 54 3.01 -17.10 -14.35
C GLY A 54 1.85 -17.12 -13.35
N SER A 55 2.12 -17.41 -12.08
CA SER A 55 1.09 -17.45 -11.03
C SER A 55 1.09 -16.19 -10.16
N VAL A 56 -0.10 -15.80 -9.72
CA VAL A 56 -0.32 -14.68 -8.79
C VAL A 56 -1.10 -15.19 -7.58
N SER A 57 -0.58 -14.97 -6.38
CA SER A 57 -1.25 -15.22 -5.11
C SER A 57 -1.49 -13.90 -4.39
N ILE A 58 -2.69 -13.71 -3.86
CA ILE A 58 -3.14 -12.45 -3.25
C ILE A 58 -3.61 -12.74 -1.82
N ASN A 59 -3.11 -11.97 -0.84
CA ASN A 59 -3.54 -12.01 0.56
C ASN A 59 -3.56 -13.43 1.17
N LYS A 60 -2.58 -14.28 0.82
CA LYS A 60 -2.46 -15.64 1.36
C LYS A 60 -1.28 -15.74 2.30
N LYS A 61 -1.42 -16.55 3.35
CA LYS A 61 -0.30 -16.92 4.22
C LYS A 61 0.81 -17.56 3.38
N PHE A 62 2.04 -17.09 3.55
CA PHE A 62 3.19 -17.69 2.90
C PHE A 62 3.53 -19.02 3.59
N PRO A 63 3.62 -20.15 2.86
CA PRO A 63 3.91 -21.46 3.44
C PRO A 63 5.40 -21.63 3.76
N GLY A 64 5.75 -22.65 4.55
CA GLY A 64 7.15 -23.08 4.72
C GLY A 64 8.02 -22.23 5.66
N ILE A 65 7.46 -21.19 6.29
CA ILE A 65 8.15 -20.34 7.27
C ILE A 65 7.48 -20.38 8.64
N ALA A 66 8.27 -20.24 9.71
CA ALA A 66 7.77 -20.26 11.09
C ALA A 66 6.87 -19.04 11.40
N GLN A 67 7.15 -17.89 10.79
CA GLN A 67 6.38 -16.67 10.99
C GLN A 67 5.07 -16.72 10.21
N THR A 68 3.99 -16.18 10.78
CA THR A 68 2.73 -16.01 10.04
C THR A 68 2.77 -14.71 9.26
N LEU A 69 3.36 -14.76 8.06
CA LEU A 69 3.40 -13.64 7.12
C LEU A 69 2.33 -13.81 6.03
N ILE A 70 1.56 -12.75 5.80
CA ILE A 70 0.53 -12.66 4.78
C ILE A 70 0.92 -11.47 3.90
N PRO A 71 1.78 -11.68 2.89
CA PRO A 71 2.06 -10.64 1.90
C PRO A 71 0.82 -10.33 1.07
N ASP A 72 0.72 -9.09 0.61
CA ASP A 72 -0.41 -8.69 -0.24
C ASP A 72 -0.37 -9.43 -1.58
N MET A 73 0.80 -9.54 -2.20
CA MET A 73 0.97 -10.25 -3.46
C MET A 73 2.26 -11.08 -3.49
N VAL A 74 2.14 -12.29 -4.01
CA VAL A 74 3.28 -13.15 -4.36
C VAL A 74 3.12 -13.57 -5.81
N LEU A 75 4.13 -13.27 -6.60
CA LEU A 75 4.17 -13.54 -8.03
C LEU A 75 5.27 -14.54 -8.31
N THR A 76 4.98 -15.56 -9.10
CA THR A 76 6.00 -16.52 -9.55
C THR A 76 6.02 -16.48 -11.06
N LYS A 77 7.16 -16.07 -11.62
CA LYS A 77 7.38 -16.10 -13.06
C LYS A 77 7.36 -17.55 -13.56
N LYS A 78 7.03 -17.76 -14.83
CA LYS A 78 7.18 -19.07 -15.48
C LYS A 78 8.60 -19.65 -15.39
N SER A 79 9.62 -18.79 -15.28
CA SER A 79 11.01 -19.19 -15.04
C SER A 79 11.31 -19.69 -13.62
N GLY A 80 10.37 -19.56 -12.68
CA GLY A 80 10.52 -19.94 -11.27
C GLY A 80 10.93 -18.80 -10.33
N GLU A 81 11.27 -17.62 -10.84
CA GLU A 81 11.63 -16.44 -10.03
C GLU A 81 10.41 -15.89 -9.28
N VAL A 82 10.57 -15.56 -7.99
CA VAL A 82 9.48 -15.14 -7.09
C VAL A 82 9.62 -13.67 -6.68
N PHE A 83 8.51 -12.92 -6.73
CA PHE A 83 8.42 -11.54 -6.27
C PHE A 83 7.36 -11.43 -5.18
N VAL A 84 7.76 -10.95 -4.01
CA VAL A 84 6.87 -10.60 -2.91
C VAL A 84 6.63 -9.10 -2.96
N ILE A 85 5.40 -8.67 -3.20
CA ILE A 85 5.05 -7.26 -3.36
C ILE A 85 3.98 -6.91 -2.32
N ASP A 86 4.26 -5.87 -1.56
CA ASP A 86 3.33 -5.33 -0.56
C ASP A 86 2.94 -3.89 -0.88
N PHE A 87 1.77 -3.44 -0.43
CA PHE A 87 1.20 -2.15 -0.76
C PHE A 87 1.13 -1.29 0.49
N THR A 88 1.38 0.01 0.31
CA THR A 88 1.28 0.95 1.42
C THR A 88 0.83 2.32 0.96
N VAL A 89 -0.05 2.91 1.76
CA VAL A 89 -0.46 4.30 1.60
C VAL A 89 0.09 5.09 2.78
N ALA A 90 1.04 5.99 2.49
CA ALA A 90 1.72 6.81 3.50
C ALA A 90 1.27 8.27 3.44
N PHE A 91 1.41 9.02 4.54
CA PHE A 91 1.25 10.46 4.48
C PHE A 91 2.50 11.11 3.86
N GLU A 92 2.31 12.14 3.05
CA GLU A 92 3.37 12.77 2.24
C GLU A 92 4.12 13.86 3.02
N ASP A 93 4.58 13.58 4.24
CA ASP A 93 5.23 14.59 5.08
C ASP A 93 6.68 14.92 4.66
N ARG A 94 7.39 13.99 4.00
CA ARG A 94 8.75 14.10 3.41
C ARG A 94 9.03 12.95 2.44
N LEU A 95 9.95 13.12 1.47
CA LEU A 95 10.45 12.01 0.62
C LEU A 95 11.02 10.83 1.43
N THR A 96 11.61 11.10 2.60
CA THR A 96 12.12 10.07 3.50
C THR A 96 11.02 9.17 4.06
N SER A 97 9.76 9.61 4.07
CA SER A 97 8.62 8.79 4.53
C SER A 97 8.36 7.61 3.60
N PHE A 98 8.51 7.79 2.29
CA PHE A 98 8.27 6.74 1.30
C PHE A 98 9.37 5.69 1.32
N ALA A 99 10.63 6.14 1.35
CA ALA A 99 11.77 5.23 1.49
C ALA A 99 11.66 4.39 2.78
N LYS A 100 11.31 5.02 3.91
CA LYS A 100 11.08 4.31 5.17
C LYS A 100 9.89 3.35 5.11
N ALA A 101 8.78 3.76 4.51
CA ALA A 101 7.60 2.91 4.36
C ALA A 101 7.90 1.68 3.48
N ARG A 102 8.62 1.86 2.36
CA ARG A 102 9.09 0.78 1.49
C ARG A 102 10.03 -0.15 2.25
N GLN A 103 11.08 0.40 2.87
CA GLN A 103 12.09 -0.38 3.58
C GLN A 103 11.46 -1.21 4.70
N GLY A 104 10.54 -0.64 5.48
CA GLY A 104 9.84 -1.37 6.54
C GLY A 104 9.03 -2.56 6.01
N LYS A 105 8.48 -2.49 4.78
CA LYS A 105 7.83 -3.64 4.15
C LYS A 105 8.84 -4.67 3.63
N ILE A 106 9.94 -4.21 3.03
CA ILE A 106 11.05 -5.09 2.60
C ILE A 106 11.58 -5.88 3.79
N ASP A 107 11.91 -5.22 4.89
CA ASP A 107 12.45 -5.84 6.10
C ASP A 107 11.46 -6.86 6.69
N LYS A 108 10.16 -6.53 6.69
CA LYS A 108 9.10 -7.43 7.19
C LYS A 108 9.04 -8.75 6.42
N TYR A 109 9.24 -8.72 5.09
CA TYR A 109 9.10 -9.92 4.26
C TYR A 109 10.42 -10.51 3.78
N LEU A 110 11.56 -9.94 4.18
CA LEU A 110 12.88 -10.50 3.94
C LEU A 110 12.99 -12.00 4.35
N PRO A 111 12.37 -12.46 5.46
CA PRO A 111 12.40 -13.89 5.82
C PRO A 111 11.81 -14.82 4.74
N ILE A 112 10.86 -14.35 3.93
CA ILE A 112 10.31 -15.13 2.79
C ILE A 112 11.39 -15.31 1.72
N VAL A 113 12.11 -14.25 1.38
CA VAL A 113 13.18 -14.27 0.39
C VAL A 113 14.32 -15.17 0.83
N GLU A 114 14.72 -15.09 2.11
CA GLU A 114 15.77 -15.96 2.68
C GLU A 114 15.36 -17.44 2.68
N HIS A 115 14.10 -17.73 2.97
CA HIS A 115 13.57 -19.09 2.88
C HIS A 115 13.60 -19.62 1.44
N LEU A 116 13.09 -18.85 0.48
CA LEU A 116 13.11 -19.25 -0.94
C LEU A 116 14.52 -19.44 -1.49
N ARG A 117 15.48 -18.59 -1.08
CA ARG A 117 16.89 -18.72 -1.46
C ARG A 117 17.52 -20.01 -0.93
N ARG A 118 17.17 -20.42 0.31
CA ARG A 118 17.60 -21.72 0.86
C ARG A 118 17.05 -22.91 0.09
N GLU A 119 15.89 -22.75 -0.55
CA GLU A 119 15.32 -23.75 -1.47
C GLU A 119 15.91 -23.66 -2.90
N GLY A 120 16.94 -22.83 -3.13
CA GLY A 120 17.57 -22.66 -4.44
C GLY A 120 16.77 -21.79 -5.42
N LYS A 121 15.76 -21.05 -4.95
CA LYS A 121 14.95 -20.16 -5.80
C LYS A 121 15.50 -18.73 -5.79
N VAL A 122 15.37 -18.06 -6.93
CA VAL A 122 15.60 -16.62 -7.03
C VAL A 122 14.36 -15.89 -6.52
N ALA A 123 14.53 -15.03 -5.53
CA ALA A 123 13.43 -14.32 -4.88
C ALA A 123 13.77 -12.86 -4.56
N HIS A 124 12.76 -12.01 -4.69
CA HIS A 124 12.82 -10.56 -4.47
C HIS A 124 11.65 -10.12 -3.60
N VAL A 125 11.85 -9.03 -2.86
CA VAL A 125 10.81 -8.34 -2.11
C VAL A 125 10.85 -6.86 -2.48
N ASP A 126 9.68 -6.27 -2.69
CA ASP A 126 9.54 -4.83 -2.88
C ASP A 126 8.15 -4.35 -2.45
N ALA A 127 7.89 -3.05 -2.55
CA ALA A 127 6.59 -2.47 -2.25
C ALA A 127 6.08 -1.50 -3.32
N ILE A 128 4.77 -1.28 -3.33
CA ILE A 128 4.14 -0.14 -4.02
C ILE A 128 3.72 0.88 -2.97
N VAL A 129 4.36 2.04 -2.98
CA VAL A 129 4.14 3.14 -2.04
C VAL A 129 3.41 4.28 -2.73
N VAL A 130 2.25 4.67 -2.20
CA VAL A 130 1.47 5.79 -2.70
C VAL A 130 1.20 6.76 -1.56
N GLY A 131 1.26 8.05 -1.85
CA GLY A 131 0.92 9.07 -0.89
C GLY A 131 -0.59 9.25 -0.77
N SER A 132 -1.08 9.47 0.45
CA SER A 132 -2.51 9.68 0.70
C SER A 132 -3.08 10.92 0.01
N LEU A 133 -2.24 11.85 -0.45
CA LEU A 133 -2.64 13.06 -1.19
C LEU A 133 -2.33 12.94 -2.70
N GLY A 134 -1.89 11.77 -3.17
CA GLY A 134 -1.68 11.46 -4.58
C GLY A 134 -0.23 11.42 -5.05
N SER A 135 0.76 11.55 -4.17
CA SER A 135 2.16 11.38 -4.55
C SER A 135 2.47 9.93 -4.93
N TRP A 136 3.46 9.75 -5.81
CA TRP A 136 3.91 8.46 -6.32
C TRP A 136 5.37 8.25 -5.94
N ASP A 137 5.69 7.12 -5.31
CA ASP A 137 7.09 6.74 -5.12
C ASP A 137 7.72 6.34 -6.47
N PRO A 138 8.77 7.03 -6.96
CA PRO A 138 9.43 6.68 -8.22
C PRO A 138 9.91 5.23 -8.28
N SER A 139 10.26 4.62 -7.15
CA SER A 139 10.70 3.21 -7.09
C SER A 139 9.58 2.22 -7.45
N ASN A 140 8.31 2.65 -7.42
CA ASN A 140 7.21 1.83 -7.92
C ASN A 140 7.36 1.49 -9.40
N ASP A 141 7.98 2.36 -10.21
CA ASP A 141 8.11 2.12 -11.66
C ASP A 141 9.00 0.89 -11.94
N ALA A 142 10.04 0.68 -11.12
CA ALA A 142 10.89 -0.51 -11.18
C ALA A 142 10.13 -1.76 -10.72
N ALA A 143 9.39 -1.68 -9.60
CA ALA A 143 8.56 -2.78 -9.11
C ALA A 143 7.50 -3.19 -10.16
N LEU A 144 6.80 -2.24 -10.78
CA LEU A 144 5.84 -2.50 -11.85
C LEU A 144 6.49 -3.22 -13.04
N ALA A 145 7.69 -2.79 -13.45
CA ALA A 145 8.43 -3.44 -14.52
C ALA A 145 8.79 -4.91 -14.18
N GLN A 146 9.20 -5.18 -12.94
CA GLN A 146 9.49 -6.55 -12.47
C GLN A 146 8.24 -7.46 -12.50
N MET A 147 7.06 -6.88 -12.32
CA MET A 147 5.77 -7.57 -12.45
C MET A 147 5.29 -7.73 -13.91
N GLY A 148 6.12 -7.38 -14.89
CA GLY A 148 5.80 -7.50 -16.32
C GLY A 148 4.85 -6.42 -16.84
N VAL A 149 4.61 -5.35 -16.07
CA VAL A 149 3.76 -4.25 -16.50
C VAL A 149 4.52 -3.38 -17.52
N SER A 150 3.95 -3.18 -18.70
CA SER A 150 4.59 -2.36 -19.74
C SER A 150 4.75 -0.89 -19.31
N LYS A 151 5.83 -0.24 -19.74
CA LYS A 151 6.10 1.19 -19.43
C LYS A 151 4.94 2.11 -19.82
N LYS A 152 4.32 1.87 -20.99
CA LYS A 152 3.16 2.63 -21.46
C LYS A 152 1.98 2.51 -20.50
N TYR A 153 1.68 1.30 -20.06
CA TYR A 153 0.58 1.05 -19.13
C TYR A 153 0.90 1.54 -17.72
N ALA A 154 2.14 1.40 -17.24
CA ALA A 154 2.60 1.90 -15.95
C ALA A 154 2.36 3.42 -15.81
N LYS A 155 2.61 4.21 -16.86
CA LYS A 155 2.34 5.66 -16.87
C LYS A 155 0.85 5.99 -16.68
N LEU A 156 -0.04 5.22 -17.30
CA LEU A 156 -1.48 5.36 -17.10
C LEU A 156 -1.88 4.89 -15.69
N MET A 157 -1.37 3.75 -15.27
CA MET A 157 -1.66 3.15 -13.96
C MET A 157 -1.30 4.09 -12.82
N ARG A 158 -0.13 4.75 -12.88
CA ARG A 158 0.26 5.77 -11.90
C ARG A 158 -0.83 6.83 -11.73
N LYS A 159 -1.34 7.39 -12.84
CA LYS A 159 -2.41 8.40 -12.79
C LYS A 159 -3.69 7.84 -12.16
N LEU A 160 -4.07 6.62 -12.52
CA LEU A 160 -5.28 5.97 -11.99
C LEU A 160 -5.17 5.67 -10.51
N ILE A 161 -4.03 5.11 -10.06
CA ILE A 161 -3.75 4.80 -8.65
C ILE A 161 -3.74 6.09 -7.81
N CYS A 162 -3.02 7.12 -8.26
CA CYS A 162 -2.99 8.41 -7.54
C CYS A 162 -4.40 9.02 -7.45
N SER A 163 -5.16 9.03 -8.54
CA SER A 163 -6.54 9.55 -8.56
C SER A 163 -7.47 8.78 -7.62
N ASP A 164 -7.44 7.44 -7.67
CA ASP A 164 -8.22 6.59 -6.75
C ASP A 164 -7.83 6.85 -5.30
N THR A 165 -6.54 6.99 -5.01
CA THR A 165 -6.03 7.24 -3.67
C THR A 165 -6.52 8.58 -3.13
N ILE A 166 -6.48 9.64 -3.95
CA ILE A 166 -7.03 10.96 -3.61
C ILE A 166 -8.54 10.86 -3.35
N ARG A 167 -9.29 10.17 -4.21
CA ARG A 167 -10.73 9.97 -4.05
C ARG A 167 -11.05 9.29 -2.70
N TRP A 168 -10.36 8.20 -2.38
CA TRP A 168 -10.52 7.52 -1.09
C TRP A 168 -10.17 8.42 0.09
N SER A 169 -9.08 9.18 0.00
CA SER A 169 -8.69 10.12 1.06
C SER A 169 -9.73 11.23 1.27
N ARG A 170 -10.32 11.75 0.19
CA ARG A 170 -11.46 12.67 0.26
C ARG A 170 -12.64 12.01 0.98
N ASP A 171 -13.01 10.80 0.59
CA ASP A 171 -14.15 10.08 1.15
C ASP A 171 -13.96 9.83 2.66
N ILE A 172 -12.75 9.43 3.08
CA ILE A 172 -12.37 9.28 4.49
C ILE A 172 -12.52 10.62 5.23
N TYR A 173 -12.01 11.70 4.66
CA TYR A 173 -12.05 13.02 5.28
C TYR A 173 -13.48 13.55 5.41
N ILE A 174 -14.31 13.43 4.37
CA ILE A 174 -15.71 13.85 4.39
C ILE A 174 -16.52 13.02 5.38
N GLN A 175 -16.34 11.70 5.42
CA GLN A 175 -16.96 10.86 6.45
C GLN A 175 -16.52 11.28 7.86
N HIS A 176 -15.23 11.61 8.05
CA HIS A 176 -14.71 12.09 9.33
C HIS A 176 -15.40 13.38 9.79
N LEU A 177 -15.69 14.30 8.86
CA LEU A 177 -16.33 15.58 9.18
C LEU A 177 -17.84 15.47 9.39
N THR A 178 -18.51 14.61 8.62
CA THR A 178 -19.98 14.61 8.51
C THR A 178 -20.68 13.43 9.18
N ASP A 179 -19.93 12.41 9.62
CA ASP A 179 -20.45 11.10 10.06
C ASP A 179 -21.24 10.31 9.01
N LYS A 180 -21.32 10.82 7.78
CA LYS A 180 -22.02 10.15 6.67
C LYS A 180 -21.03 9.28 5.90
N LYS A 181 -21.33 7.99 5.79
CA LYS A 181 -20.55 7.02 5.00
C LYS A 181 -20.48 7.47 3.53
N GLN A 182 -19.30 7.37 2.92
CA GLN A 182 -19.03 7.85 1.55
C GLN A 182 -18.73 6.73 0.53
N TYR A 183 -18.65 5.46 0.97
CA TYR A 183 -18.20 4.32 0.18
C TYR A 183 -18.83 2.99 0.62
#